data_AF-A0A3D1XTN4-F1
#
_entry.id   AF-A0A3D1XTN4-F1
#
_cell.length_a   1.000
_cell.length_b   1.000
_cell.length_c   1.000
_cell.angle_alpha   90.00
_cell.angle_beta   90.00
_cell.angle_gamma   90.00
#
_symmetry.space_group_name_H-M   'P 1'
#
loop_
_entity.id
_entity.type
_entity.pdbx_description
1 polymer ?
#
loop_
_entity_poly.entity_id
_entity_poly.type
_entity_poly.pdbx_seq_one_letter_code
_entity_poly.pdbx_strand_id
1 'polypeptide(L)' 'MSKNSGFRQGMQVAFRLGTELTVATSIGGLLGYALDNFFGTKPWGLVVGIVLGSAAGCLAVYRVAMTLTLEEDDTNNDLE' A
#
# COMPACT_ATOMS: atom_id res chain seq x y z
N MET A 1 -30.18 -15.47 -0.89
CA MET A 1 -29.56 -14.69 0.21
C MET A 1 -28.12 -14.35 -0.19
N SER A 2 -27.90 -13.27 -0.95
CA SER A 2 -26.60 -12.90 -1.53
C SER A 2 -26.26 -11.44 -1.20
N LYS A 3 -25.95 -11.17 0.08
CA LYS A 3 -25.48 -9.85 0.55
C LYS A 3 -24.13 -9.93 1.28
N ASN A 4 -23.59 -11.15 1.45
CA ASN A 4 -22.38 -11.40 2.23
C ASN A 4 -21.09 -11.48 1.37
N SER A 5 -21.21 -11.59 0.05
CA SER A 5 -20.06 -11.69 -0.86
C SER A 5 -19.35 -10.35 -1.05
N GLY A 6 -20.08 -9.30 -1.41
CA GLY A 6 -19.50 -7.95 -1.64
C GLY A 6 -18.83 -7.37 -0.40
N PHE A 7 -19.39 -7.59 0.79
CA PHE A 7 -18.79 -7.15 2.05
C PHE A 7 -17.47 -7.88 2.33
N ARG A 8 -17.42 -9.20 2.13
CA ARG A 8 -16.19 -10.00 2.32
C ARG A 8 -15.10 -9.62 1.32
N GLN A 9 -15.47 -9.33 0.08
CA GLN A 9 -14.55 -8.87 -0.96
C GLN A 9 -13.99 -7.48 -0.65
N GLY A 10 -14.84 -6.51 -0.30
CA GLY A 10 -14.39 -5.18 0.11
C GLY A 10 -13.48 -5.23 1.34
N MET A 11 -13.78 -6.10 2.30
CA MET A 11 -12.94 -6.31 3.48
C MET A 11 -11.58 -6.93 3.14
N GLN A 12 -11.52 -7.93 2.25
CA GLN A 12 -10.24 -8.50 1.78
C GLN A 12 -9.36 -7.45 1.09
N VAL A 13 -9.93 -6.63 0.22
CA VAL A 13 -9.20 -5.55 -0.47
C VAL A 13 -8.70 -4.53 0.56
N ALA A 14 -9.56 -4.06 1.46
CA ALA A 14 -9.17 -3.08 2.49
C ALA A 14 -8.03 -3.59 3.39
N PHE A 15 -8.09 -4.86 3.83
CA PHE A 15 -7.01 -5.46 4.60
C PHE A 15 -5.71 -5.53 3.81
N ARG A 16 -5.76 -5.94 2.55
CA ARG A 16 -4.57 -6.00 1.69
C ARG A 16 -3.92 -4.62 1.56
N LEU A 17 -4.71 -3.60 1.21
CA LEU A 17 -4.21 -2.23 1.07
C LEU A 17 -3.60 -1.71 2.38
N GLY A 18 -4.26 -1.97 3.52
CA GLY A 18 -3.74 -1.60 4.83
C GLY A 18 -2.42 -2.31 5.19
N THR A 19 -2.31 -3.60 4.86
CA THR A 19 -1.08 -4.37 5.10
C THR A 19 0.07 -3.91 4.21
N GLU A 20 -0.17 -3.63 2.93
CA GLU A 20 0.88 -3.14 2.02
C GLU A 20 1.44 -1.79 2.50
N LEU A 21 0.56 -0.86 2.89
CA LEU A 21 0.96 0.42 3.45
C LEU A 21 1.75 0.28 4.77
N THR A 22 1.28 -0.58 5.67
CA THR A 22 1.91 -0.82 6.98
C THR A 22 3.29 -1.46 6.81
N VAL A 23 3.40 -2.46 5.93
CA VAL A 23 4.66 -3.18 5.66
C VAL A 23 5.66 -2.24 5.00
N ALA A 24 5.26 -1.49 3.96
CA ALA A 24 6.15 -0.54 3.29
C ALA A 24 6.66 0.56 4.25
N THR A 25 5.77 1.12 5.07
CA THR A 25 6.11 2.13 6.08
C THR A 25 7.05 1.57 7.14
N SER A 26 6.77 0.35 7.65
CA SER A 26 7.60 -0.30 8.66
C SER A 26 9.00 -0.61 8.12
N ILE A 27 9.10 -1.13 6.90
CA ILE A 27 10.39 -1.38 6.24
C ILE A 27 11.15 -0.07 6.03
N GLY A 28 10.50 0.99 5.53
CA GLY A 28 11.13 2.30 5.35
C GLY A 28 11.65 2.90 6.67
N GLY A 29 10.88 2.78 7.75
CA GLY A 29 11.29 3.22 9.08
C GLY A 29 12.46 2.41 9.65
N LEU A 30 12.43 1.08 9.51
CA LEU A 30 13.55 0.21 9.93
C LEU A 30 14.83 0.50 9.14
N LEU A 31 14.69 0.71 7.83
CA LEU A 31 15.81 0.99 6.94
C LEU A 31 16.38 2.39 7.22
N GLY A 32 15.52 3.37 7.45
CA GLY A 32 15.92 4.72 7.89
C GLY A 32 16.61 4.72 9.25
N TYR A 33 16.13 3.93 10.21
CA TYR A 33 16.77 3.75 11.51
C TYR A 33 18.15 3.10 11.40
N ALA A 34 18.30 2.07 10.56
CA ALA A 34 19.58 1.46 10.28
C ALA A 34 20.56 2.48 9.67
N LEU A 35 20.10 3.26 8.70
CA LEU A 35 20.90 4.28 8.01
C LEU A 35 21.37 5.37 8.99
N ASP A 36 20.49 5.81 9.88
CA ASP A 36 20.82 6.74 10.96
C ASP A 36 21.87 6.18 11.94
N ASN A 37 21.89 4.87 12.16
CA ASN A 37 22.89 4.23 13.00
C ASN A 37 24.26 4.11 12.31
N PHE A 38 24.29 3.97 10.98
CA PHE A 38 25.54 3.95 10.20
C PHE A 38 26.14 5.34 10.04
N PHE A 39 25.33 6.35 9.76
CA PHE A 39 25.80 7.74 9.52
C PHE A 39 25.88 8.58 10.80
N GLY A 40 25.31 8.12 11.91
CA GLY A 40 25.25 8.86 13.17
C GLY A 40 24.28 10.07 13.14
N THR A 41 23.47 10.22 12.09
CA THR A 41 22.60 11.38 11.81
C THR A 41 21.23 11.35 12.50
N LYS A 42 21.10 10.60 13.60
CA LYS A 42 19.82 10.39 14.30
C LYS A 42 19.12 11.73 14.62
N PRO A 43 17.87 11.99 14.16
CA PRO A 43 16.91 11.07 13.54
C PRO A 43 16.59 11.35 12.04
N TRP A 44 17.50 11.97 11.29
CA TRP A 44 17.20 12.44 9.92
C TRP A 44 16.91 11.31 8.93
N GLY A 45 17.67 10.22 8.98
CA GLY A 45 17.48 9.04 8.15
C GLY A 45 16.18 8.31 8.46
N LEU A 46 15.75 8.28 9.73
CA LEU A 46 14.46 7.72 10.13
C LEU A 46 13.29 8.54 9.57
N VAL A 47 13.36 9.88 9.65
CA VAL A 47 12.32 10.76 9.09
C VAL A 47 12.18 10.56 7.59
N VAL A 48 13.30 10.59 6.85
CA VAL A 48 13.31 10.35 5.41
C VAL A 48 12.82 8.93 5.08
N GLY A 49 13.27 7.94 5.85
CA GLY A 49 12.87 6.53 5.68
C GLY A 49 11.37 6.32 5.84
N ILE A 50 10.74 6.95 6.83
CA ILE A 50 9.28 6.88 7.02
C ILE A 50 8.54 7.58 5.87
N VAL A 51 8.99 8.77 5.44
CA VAL A 51 8.36 9.49 4.33
C VAL A 51 8.46 8.69 3.03
N LEU A 52 9.64 8.16 2.71
CA LEU A 52 9.85 7.33 1.53
C LEU A 52 9.09 6.00 1.61
N GLY A 53 9.08 5.34 2.78
CA GLY A 53 8.33 4.11 3.00
C GLY A 53 6.82 4.31 2.84
N SER A 54 6.29 5.42 3.35
CA SER A 54 4.90 5.80 3.18
C SER A 54 4.56 6.11 1.72
N ALA A 55 5.43 6.87 1.02
CA ALA A 55 5.26 7.14 -0.41
C ALA A 55 5.26 5.84 -1.25
N ALA A 56 6.20 4.93 -0.97
CA ALA A 56 6.24 3.61 -1.62
C ALA A 56 4.99 2.77 -1.33
N GLY A 57 4.49 2.80 -0.09
CA GLY A 57 3.24 2.14 0.30
C GLY A 57 2.02 2.71 -0.43
N CYS A 58 1.92 4.04 -0.53
CA CYS A 58 0.85 4.70 -1.30
C CYS A 58 0.91 4.32 -2.78
N LEU A 59 2.10 4.21 -3.38
CA LEU A 59 2.26 3.77 -4.77
C LEU A 59 1.80 2.32 -4.99
N ALA A 60 2.06 1.42 -4.02
CA ALA A 60 1.59 0.04 -4.08
C ALA A 60 0.05 -0.03 -4.02
N VAL A 61 -0.54 0.70 -3.07
CA VAL A 61 -2.01 0.84 -2.94
C VAL A 61 -2.64 1.40 -4.21
N TYR A 62 -2.07 2.48 -4.76
CA TYR A 62 -2.55 3.10 -6.00
C TYR A 62 -2.51 2.12 -7.17
N ARG A 63 -1.44 1.33 -7.28
CA ARG A 63 -1.33 0.30 -8.32
C ARG A 63 -2.43 -0.75 -8.20
N VAL A 64 -2.71 -1.24 -6.99
CA VAL A 64 -3.80 -2.20 -6.75
C VAL A 64 -5.15 -1.59 -7.08
N ALA A 65 -5.40 -0.34 -6.67
CA ALA A 65 -6.65 0.36 -6.97
C ALA A 65 -6.85 0.51 -8.49
N MET A 66 -5.80 0.91 -9.22
CA MET A 66 -5.88 1.07 -10.68
C MET A 66 -6.12 -0.25 -11.40
N THR A 67 -5.53 -1.37 -10.95
CA THR A 67 -5.81 -2.70 -11.54
C THR A 67 -7.28 -3.08 -11.39
N LEU A 68 -7.90 -2.81 -10.23
CA LEU A 68 -9.32 -3.12 -10.01
C LEU A 68 -10.24 -2.28 -10.89
N THR A 69 -9.91 -1.01 -11.13
CA THR A 69 -10.71 -0.13 -12.01
C THR A 69 -10.64 -0.57 -13.47
N LEU A 70 -9.48 -1.05 -13.95
CA LEU A 70 -9.33 -1.52 -15.33
C LEU A 70 -10.11 -2.81 -15.60
N GLU A 71 -10.16 -3.74 -14.64
CA GLU A 71 -11.00 -4.95 -14.75
C GLU A 71 -12.49 -4.62 -14.84
N GLU A 72 -12.95 -3.55 -14.18
CA GLU A 72 -14.35 -3.11 -14.24
C GLU A 72 -14.72 -2.45 -15.58
N ASP A 73 -13.75 -1.78 -16.23
CA ASP A 73 -13.92 -1.10 -17.52
C ASP A 73 -13.86 -2.07 -18.71
N ASP A 74 -12.93 -3.02 -18.70
CA ASP A 74 -12.85 -4.08 -19.73
C ASP A 74 -14.12 -4.95 -19.74
N THR A 75 -14.60 -5.40 -18.57
CA THR A 75 -15.81 -6.25 -18.49
C THR A 75 -17.07 -5.58 -19.05
N ASN A 76 -17.15 -4.24 -19.04
CA ASN A 76 -18.31 -3.49 -19.51
C ASN A 76 -18.35 -3.38 -21.06
N ASN A 77 -17.18 -3.24 -21.69
CA ASN A 77 -17.03 -3.13 -23.15
C ASN A 77 -17.30 -4.47 -23.87
N ASP A 78 -17.15 -5.61 -23.17
CA ASP A 78 -17.45 -6.94 -23.70
C ASP A 78 -18.95 -7.23 -23.90
N LEU A 79 -19.79 -6.42 -23.24
CA LEU A 79 -21.25 -6.63 -23.13
C LEU A 79 -22.08 -5.68 -24.01
N GLU A 80 -21.45 -4.71 -24.70
CA GLU A 80 -22.03 -3.85 -25.74
C GLU A 80 -21.83 -4.44 -27.15
#